data_AF-A0A857FSR0-F1
#
_entry.id   AF-A0A857FSR0-F1
#
_cell.length_a   1.000
_cell.length_b   1.000
_cell.length_c   1.000
_cell.angle_alpha   90.00
_cell.angle_beta   90.00
_cell.angle_gamma   90.00
#
_symmetry.space_group_name_H-M   'P 1'
#
loop_
_entity.id
_entity.type
_entity.pdbx_description
1 polymer ?
#
loop_
_entity_poly.entity_id
_entity_poly.type
_entity_poly.pdbx_seq_one_letter_code
_entity_poly.pdbx_strand_id
1 'polypeptide(L)'
;MSVAALACLVGAGLVLTACGSTTQVKLRQSVNDLESAYYVLADPMPDVMAGKVPGITLSDTDKALIKKASQSVYNEISALQTQIDKGSSLTSTAVSGLETDFASFQTCWTGVQAGTVPAACTDLVPATTTTTTTTTGN
;
A
#
# COMPACT_ATOMS: atom_id res chain seq x y z
N MET A 1 -52.53 30.60 -19.97
CA MET A 1 -51.49 30.00 -20.82
C MET A 1 -50.58 29.18 -19.91
N SER A 2 -50.60 27.86 -20.13
CA SER A 2 -49.62 26.78 -19.83
C SER A 2 -48.86 26.84 -18.49
N VAL A 3 -49.03 25.93 -17.50
CA VAL A 3 -48.91 24.44 -17.50
C VAL A 3 -47.51 24.05 -18.04
N ALA A 4 -46.55 23.49 -17.28
CA ALA A 4 -46.66 22.44 -16.30
C ALA A 4 -45.64 22.60 -15.14
N ALA A 5 -46.17 22.58 -13.93
CA ALA A 5 -45.51 22.04 -12.76
C ALA A 5 -45.95 20.57 -12.57
N LEU A 6 -45.13 19.79 -11.89
CA LEU A 6 -45.48 18.53 -11.22
C LEU A 6 -46.02 17.37 -12.10
N ALA A 7 -45.13 16.44 -12.44
CA ALA A 7 -45.46 15.02 -12.46
C ALA A 7 -44.25 14.23 -11.96
N CYS A 8 -44.29 13.92 -10.67
CA CYS A 8 -43.41 12.99 -9.99
C CYS A 8 -43.85 11.55 -10.31
N LEU A 9 -42.89 10.61 -10.29
CA LEU A 9 -43.07 9.16 -10.05
C LEU A 9 -43.70 8.32 -11.16
N VAL A 10 -42.87 7.54 -11.87
CA VAL A 10 -42.76 6.06 -11.80
C VAL A 10 -41.61 5.65 -12.75
N GLY A 11 -40.46 5.19 -12.25
CA GLY A 11 -39.48 4.52 -13.12
C GLY A 11 -38.00 4.45 -12.71
N ALA A 12 -37.53 5.22 -11.72
CA ALA A 12 -36.11 5.20 -11.33
C ALA A 12 -35.92 5.29 -9.81
N GLY A 13 -36.68 4.47 -9.08
CA GLY A 13 -36.48 4.30 -7.65
C GLY A 13 -35.14 3.59 -7.37
N LEU A 14 -34.35 4.18 -6.46
CA LEU A 14 -33.21 3.60 -5.73
C LEU A 14 -31.80 3.64 -6.35
N VAL A 15 -31.31 4.81 -6.80
CA VAL A 15 -29.85 5.06 -6.74
C VAL A 15 -29.53 6.42 -6.12
N LEU A 16 -30.17 6.69 -4.98
CA LEU A 16 -29.68 7.62 -3.97
C LEU A 16 -29.07 6.84 -2.79
N THR A 17 -28.38 5.73 -3.07
CA THR A 17 -27.39 5.24 -2.13
C THR A 17 -26.27 6.26 -2.14
N ALA A 18 -26.10 6.96 -1.03
CA ALA A 18 -24.90 7.71 -0.71
C ALA A 18 -23.65 7.03 -1.31
N CYS A 19 -22.71 7.84 -1.80
CA CYS A 19 -21.33 7.47 -2.11
C CYS A 19 -20.66 6.75 -0.92
N GLY A 20 -21.03 5.50 -0.67
CA GLY A 20 -20.27 4.59 0.17
C GLY A 20 -19.19 4.02 -0.72
N SER A 21 -17.95 4.47 -0.54
CA SER A 21 -16.81 3.79 -1.16
C SER A 21 -16.89 2.31 -0.81
N THR A 22 -16.96 1.46 -1.83
CA THR A 22 -17.01 0.00 -1.62
C THR A 22 -15.75 -0.44 -0.88
N THR A 23 -15.79 -1.58 -0.19
CA THR A 23 -14.60 -2.13 0.48
C THR A 23 -13.41 -2.20 -0.47
N GLN A 24 -13.65 -2.58 -1.73
CA GLN A 24 -12.63 -2.60 -2.77
C GLN A 24 -12.02 -1.23 -3.08
N VAL A 25 -12.82 -0.17 -3.12
CA VAL A 25 -12.30 1.20 -3.31
C VAL A 25 -11.38 1.60 -2.16
N LYS A 26 -11.75 1.27 -0.91
CA LYS A 26 -10.92 1.56 0.28
C LYS A 26 -9.61 0.79 0.29
N LEU A 27 -9.64 -0.50 -0.06
CA LEU A 27 -8.44 -1.33 -0.13
C LEU A 27 -7.47 -0.81 -1.20
N ARG A 28 -7.99 -0.40 -2.37
CA ARG A 28 -7.18 0.20 -3.44
C ARG A 28 -6.57 1.54 -3.01
N GLN A 29 -7.37 2.37 -2.33
CA GLN A 29 -6.88 3.63 -1.80
C GLN A 29 -5.74 3.41 -0.79
N SER A 30 -5.87 2.45 0.13
CA SER A 30 -4.79 2.13 1.09
C SER A 30 -3.48 1.72 0.38
N VAL A 31 -3.55 0.87 -0.65
CA VAL A 31 -2.35 0.49 -1.44
C VAL A 31 -1.71 1.72 -2.11
N ASN A 32 -2.51 2.61 -2.71
CA ASN A 32 -2.00 3.84 -3.34
C ASN A 32 -1.37 4.81 -2.32
N ASP A 33 -1.97 4.93 -1.15
CA ASP A 33 -1.47 5.78 -0.06
C ASP A 33 -0.14 5.24 0.47
N LEU A 34 -0.03 3.91 0.65
CA LEU A 34 1.19 3.23 1.07
C LEU A 34 2.30 3.31 0.03
N GLU A 35 1.96 3.19 -1.26
CA GLU A 35 2.93 3.41 -2.33
C GLU A 35 3.51 4.83 -2.29
N SER A 36 2.64 5.83 -2.17
CA SER A 36 3.07 7.23 -2.08
C SER A 36 3.94 7.46 -0.85
N ALA A 37 3.56 6.91 0.30
CA ALA A 37 4.33 6.99 1.53
C ALA A 37 5.68 6.25 1.41
N TYR A 38 5.72 5.11 0.72
CA TYR A 38 6.96 4.37 0.46
C TYR A 38 7.96 5.19 -0.32
N TYR A 39 7.56 5.85 -1.41
CA TYR A 39 8.50 6.66 -2.19
C TYR A 39 9.05 7.83 -1.38
N VAL A 40 8.23 8.50 -0.58
CA VAL A 40 8.68 9.58 0.32
C VAL A 40 9.67 9.05 1.36
N LEU A 41 9.39 7.89 1.95
CA LEU A 41 10.24 7.27 2.96
C LEU A 41 11.58 6.78 2.37
N ALA A 42 11.53 6.23 1.16
CA ALA A 42 12.66 5.63 0.47
C ALA A 42 13.56 6.65 -0.25
N ASP A 43 13.07 7.86 -0.51
CA ASP A 43 13.80 8.94 -1.20
C ASP A 43 15.22 9.22 -0.64
N PRO A 44 15.43 9.36 0.68
CA PRO A 44 16.78 9.58 1.23
C PRO A 44 17.66 8.33 1.28
N MET A 45 17.13 7.14 0.98
CA MET A 45 17.88 5.88 1.11
C MET A 45 19.17 5.83 0.31
N PRO A 46 19.21 6.22 -0.99
CA PRO A 46 20.43 6.15 -1.78
C PRO A 46 21.58 6.95 -1.16
N ASP A 47 21.29 8.11 -0.59
CA ASP A 47 22.28 8.97 0.03
C ASP A 47 22.79 8.42 1.36
N VAL A 48 21.91 7.87 2.20
CA VAL A 48 22.30 7.14 3.43
C VAL A 48 23.17 5.93 3.09
N MET A 49 22.77 5.12 2.10
CA MET A 49 23.51 3.93 1.67
C MET A 49 24.89 4.27 1.08
N ALA A 50 24.98 5.42 0.42
CA ALA A 50 26.23 5.99 -0.10
C ALA A 50 27.09 6.67 0.98
N GLY A 51 26.60 6.76 2.23
CA GLY A 51 27.33 7.39 3.33
C GLY A 51 27.40 8.93 3.23
N LYS A 52 26.48 9.55 2.48
CA LYS A 52 26.43 11.01 2.32
C LYS A 52 25.75 11.72 3.48
N VAL A 53 25.07 10.98 4.36
CA VAL A 53 24.38 11.54 5.53
C VAL A 53 25.33 11.56 6.73
N PRO A 54 25.69 12.74 7.26
CA PRO A 54 26.56 12.84 8.43
C PRO A 54 25.95 12.17 9.65
N GLY A 55 26.79 11.52 10.47
CA GLY A 55 26.36 10.89 11.71
C GLY A 55 25.77 9.48 11.55
N ILE A 56 25.57 9.00 10.32
CA ILE A 56 25.11 7.63 10.04
C ILE A 56 26.28 6.83 9.45
N THR A 57 26.67 5.76 10.13
CA THR A 57 27.66 4.79 9.62
C THR A 57 27.02 3.41 9.61
N LEU A 58 26.86 2.85 8.41
CA LEU A 58 26.27 1.52 8.22
C LEU A 58 27.35 0.54 7.75
N SER A 59 27.38 -0.64 8.36
CA SER A 59 28.16 -1.75 7.81
C SER A 59 27.55 -2.26 6.50
N ASP A 60 28.31 -3.01 5.71
CA ASP A 60 27.77 -3.61 4.49
C ASP A 60 26.61 -4.57 4.77
N THR A 61 26.65 -5.25 5.92
CA THR A 61 25.56 -6.10 6.41
C THR A 61 24.30 -5.30 6.68
N ASP A 62 24.41 -4.15 7.35
CA ASP A 62 23.27 -3.28 7.63
C ASP A 62 22.67 -2.74 6.33
N LYS A 63 23.52 -2.30 5.40
CA LYS A 63 23.07 -1.83 4.08
C LYS A 63 22.32 -2.92 3.32
N ALA A 64 22.83 -4.16 3.34
CA ALA A 64 22.17 -5.29 2.71
C ALA A 64 20.80 -5.59 3.35
N LEU A 65 20.74 -5.54 4.68
CA LEU A 65 19.51 -5.75 5.43
C LEU A 65 18.46 -4.69 5.09
N ILE A 66 18.82 -3.41 5.15
CA ILE A 66 17.90 -2.30 4.90
C ILE A 66 17.42 -2.28 3.44
N LYS A 67 18.31 -2.59 2.48
CA LYS A 67 17.91 -2.75 1.07
C LYS A 67 16.91 -3.88 0.90
N LYS A 68 17.16 -5.03 1.54
CA LYS A 68 16.22 -6.15 1.52
C LYS A 68 14.88 -5.75 2.13
N ALA A 69 14.91 -4.99 3.23
CA ALA A 69 13.71 -4.53 3.90
C ALA A 69 12.84 -3.63 3.00
N SER A 70 13.47 -2.61 2.40
CA SER A 70 12.86 -1.74 1.39
C SER A 70 12.31 -2.54 0.20
N GLN A 71 13.09 -3.48 -0.32
CA GLN A 71 12.71 -4.29 -1.48
C GLN A 71 11.50 -5.18 -1.19
N SER A 72 11.38 -5.76 0.02
CA SER A 72 10.20 -6.55 0.40
C SER A 72 8.92 -5.72 0.30
N VAL A 73 8.89 -4.53 0.94
CA VAL A 73 7.73 -3.63 0.90
C VAL A 73 7.40 -3.20 -0.53
N TYR A 74 8.42 -2.83 -1.33
CA TYR A 74 8.22 -2.50 -2.74
C TYR A 74 7.60 -3.65 -3.55
N ASN A 75 8.09 -4.87 -3.35
CA ASN A 75 7.57 -6.04 -4.06
C ASN A 75 6.10 -6.29 -3.73
N GLU A 76 5.71 -6.10 -2.47
CA GLU A 76 4.31 -6.25 -2.05
C GLU A 76 3.41 -5.17 -2.63
N ILE A 77 3.84 -3.90 -2.58
CA ILE A 77 3.14 -2.79 -3.25
C ILE A 77 2.97 -3.11 -4.73
N SER A 78 4.05 -3.49 -5.42
CA SER A 78 4.03 -3.81 -6.84
C SER A 78 3.10 -4.98 -7.16
N ALA A 79 3.08 -6.02 -6.33
CA ALA A 79 2.20 -7.17 -6.48
C ALA A 79 0.71 -6.78 -6.31
N LEU A 80 0.40 -5.93 -5.34
CA LEU A 80 -0.97 -5.42 -5.13
C LEU A 80 -1.37 -4.44 -6.24
N GLN A 81 -0.49 -3.55 -6.68
CA GLN A 81 -0.75 -2.67 -7.82
C GLN A 81 -1.01 -3.46 -9.11
N THR A 82 -0.23 -4.51 -9.35
CA THR A 82 -0.48 -5.42 -10.48
C THR A 82 -1.88 -6.05 -10.41
N GLN A 83 -2.38 -6.39 -9.21
CA GLN A 83 -3.75 -6.88 -9.06
C GLN A 83 -4.78 -5.78 -9.32
N ILE A 84 -4.53 -4.55 -8.90
CA ILE A 84 -5.38 -3.38 -9.17
C ILE A 84 -5.47 -3.12 -10.67
N ASP A 85 -4.34 -3.08 -11.37
CA ASP A 85 -4.25 -2.85 -12.82
C ASP A 85 -4.98 -3.94 -13.62
N LYS A 86 -4.93 -5.19 -13.15
CA LYS A 86 -5.68 -6.31 -13.71
C LYS A 86 -7.18 -6.29 -13.37
N GLY A 87 -7.65 -5.30 -12.62
CA GLY A 87 -9.04 -5.20 -12.16
C GLY A 87 -9.42 -6.23 -11.10
N SER A 88 -8.45 -6.94 -10.52
CA SER A 88 -8.68 -7.97 -9.51
C SER A 88 -9.19 -7.36 -8.19
N SER A 89 -9.86 -8.21 -7.41
CA SER A 89 -10.23 -7.88 -6.04
C SER A 89 -9.05 -8.04 -5.10
N LEU A 90 -8.97 -7.19 -4.07
CA LEU A 90 -7.94 -7.27 -3.05
C LEU A 90 -8.55 -7.94 -1.82
N THR A 91 -7.72 -8.56 -0.99
CA THR A 91 -8.15 -9.05 0.31
C THR A 91 -7.74 -8.06 1.38
N SER A 92 -8.57 -7.91 2.41
CA SER A 92 -8.19 -7.11 3.58
C SER A 92 -6.91 -7.64 4.23
N THR A 93 -6.72 -8.97 4.23
CA THR A 93 -5.51 -9.61 4.77
C THR A 93 -4.24 -9.23 4.01
N ALA A 94 -4.29 -9.16 2.68
CA ALA A 94 -3.11 -8.78 1.90
C ALA A 94 -2.76 -7.30 2.11
N VAL A 95 -3.77 -6.41 2.18
CA VAL A 95 -3.54 -4.99 2.46
C VAL A 95 -3.06 -4.77 3.90
N SER A 96 -3.64 -5.45 4.90
CA SER A 96 -3.18 -5.36 6.29
C SER A 96 -1.77 -5.94 6.50
N GLY A 97 -1.40 -6.95 5.69
CA GLY A 97 -0.03 -7.46 5.62
C GLY A 97 0.94 -6.36 5.18
N LEU A 98 0.66 -5.75 4.02
CA LEU A 98 1.45 -4.61 3.53
C LEU A 98 1.50 -3.45 4.54
N GLU A 99 0.40 -3.10 5.19
CA GLU A 99 0.38 -2.05 6.23
C GLU A 99 1.31 -2.38 7.40
N THR A 100 1.34 -3.65 7.81
CA THR A 100 2.22 -4.14 8.89
C THR A 100 3.68 -4.09 8.46
N ASP A 101 3.99 -4.59 7.26
CA ASP A 101 5.35 -4.60 6.71
C ASP A 101 5.86 -3.18 6.47
N PHE A 102 5.00 -2.29 5.99
CA PHE A 102 5.32 -0.87 5.86
C PHE A 102 5.64 -0.23 7.22
N ALA A 103 4.86 -0.51 8.27
CA ALA A 103 5.12 0.00 9.61
C ALA A 103 6.45 -0.52 10.20
N SER A 104 6.76 -1.80 9.98
CA SER A 104 8.05 -2.41 10.34
C SER A 104 9.19 -1.71 9.60
N PHE A 105 9.03 -1.48 8.30
CA PHE A 105 10.01 -0.77 7.48
C PHE A 105 10.18 0.69 7.91
N GLN A 106 9.11 1.41 8.22
CA GLN A 106 9.17 2.78 8.74
C GLN A 106 9.93 2.83 10.08
N THR A 107 9.70 1.86 10.97
CA THR A 107 10.42 1.73 12.24
C THR A 107 11.90 1.43 12.00
N CYS A 108 12.20 0.49 11.09
CA CYS A 108 13.56 0.21 10.64
C CYS A 108 14.26 1.48 10.16
N TRP A 109 13.61 2.22 9.25
CA TRP A 109 14.19 3.40 8.63
C TRP A 109 14.39 4.56 9.61
N THR A 110 13.44 4.79 10.50
CA THR A 110 13.57 5.79 11.57
C THR A 110 14.76 5.46 12.48
N GLY A 111 14.94 4.18 12.83
CA GLY A 111 16.11 3.72 13.57
C GLY A 111 17.42 4.00 12.83
N VAL A 112 17.47 3.71 11.53
CA VAL A 112 18.64 3.95 10.66
C VAL A 112 19.00 5.41 10.61
N GLN A 113 18.00 6.28 10.46
CA GLN A 113 18.18 7.74 10.48
C GLN A 113 18.70 8.25 11.83
N ALA A 114 18.39 7.54 12.93
CA ALA A 114 18.94 7.78 14.25
C ALA A 114 20.30 7.08 14.50
N GLY A 115 20.88 6.42 13.49
CA GLY A 115 22.17 5.73 13.60
C GLY A 115 22.11 4.33 14.22
N THR A 116 20.94 3.70 14.24
CA THR A 116 20.71 2.36 14.80
C THR A 116 20.07 1.42 13.78
N VAL A 117 20.21 0.11 13.94
CA VAL A 117 19.55 -0.88 13.07
C VAL A 117 18.65 -1.75 13.96
N PRO A 118 17.36 -1.39 14.11
CA PRO A 118 16.46 -2.11 15.00
C PRO A 118 16.02 -3.44 14.39
N ALA A 119 15.51 -4.35 15.24
CA ALA A 119 14.99 -5.66 14.82
C ALA A 119 13.86 -5.56 13.78
N ALA A 120 13.12 -4.45 13.76
CA ALA A 120 12.10 -4.18 12.75
C ALA A 120 12.61 -4.25 11.29
N CYS A 121 13.93 -4.12 11.07
CA CYS A 121 14.54 -4.33 9.75
C CYS A 121 14.48 -5.79 9.27
N THR A 122 14.21 -6.75 10.15
CA THR A 122 14.04 -8.19 9.84
C THR A 122 12.60 -8.70 9.97
N ASP A 123 11.68 -7.91 10.53
CA ASP A 123 10.33 -8.34 10.89
C ASP A 123 9.33 -8.33 9.70
N LEU A 124 9.84 -8.27 8.47
CA LEU A 124 9.05 -8.19 7.26
C LEU A 124 8.60 -9.58 6.81
N VAL A 125 7.31 -9.76 6.61
CA VAL A 125 6.67 -11.04 6.26
C VAL A 125 5.93 -10.89 4.94
N PRO A 126 6.55 -11.28 3.80
CA PRO A 126 5.95 -11.09 2.48
C PRO A 126 4.49 -11.56 2.44
N ALA A 127 3.58 -10.66 2.06
CA ALA A 127 2.17 -11.00 1.91
C ALA A 127 1.99 -12.19 0.95
N THR A 128 1.57 -13.35 1.48
CA THR A 128 1.26 -14.53 0.66
C THR A 128 0.06 -14.22 -0.23
N THR A 129 0.32 -14.10 -1.54
CA THR A 129 -0.70 -13.81 -2.56
C THR A 129 -1.61 -15.04 -2.73
N THR A 130 -2.70 -15.12 -1.96
CA THR A 130 -3.74 -16.13 -2.22
C THR A 130 -4.59 -15.64 -3.38
N THR A 131 -4.34 -16.19 -4.57
CA THR A 131 -5.10 -15.90 -5.80
C THR A 131 -6.44 -16.64 -5.74
N THR A 132 -7.53 -15.95 -5.40
CA THR A 132 -8.87 -16.51 -5.63
C THR A 132 -9.25 -16.27 -7.09
N THR A 133 -9.11 -17.28 -7.93
CA THR A 133 -9.65 -17.28 -9.29
C THR A 133 -11.16 -17.38 -9.20
N THR A 134 -11.90 -16.27 -9.36
CA THR A 134 -13.35 -16.33 -9.57
C THR A 134 -13.58 -16.93 -10.96
N THR A 135 -13.94 -18.22 -10.99
CA THR A 135 -14.41 -18.86 -12.22
C THR A 135 -15.85 -18.41 -12.43
N THR A 136 -16.08 -17.46 -13.33
CA THR A 136 -17.42 -17.18 -13.85
C THR A 136 -17.78 -18.32 -14.79
N GLY A 137 -18.63 -19.24 -14.32
CA GLY A 137 -19.21 -20.31 -15.13
C GLY A 137 -20.18 -19.74 -16.17
N ASN A 138 -20.05 -20.22 -17.41
CA ASN A 138 -21.02 -20.07 -18.50
C ASN A 138 -22.37 -20.72 -18.16
#